data_AF-A0A0F9DCB2-F1
#
_entry.id   AF-A0A0F9DCB2-F1
#
_cell.length_a   1.000
_cell.length_b   1.000
_cell.length_c   1.000
_cell.angle_alpha   90.00
_cell.angle_beta   90.00
_cell.angle_gamma   90.00
#
_symmetry.space_group_name_H-M   'P 1'
#
loop_
_entity.id
_entity.type
_entity.pdbx_description
1 polymer ?
#
loop_
_entity_poly.entity_id
_entity_poly.type
_entity_poly.pdbx_seq_one_letter_code
_entity_poly.pdbx_strand_id
1 'polypeptide(L)'
;MRNVGLKISYDGTRYAGWQIQKNAKTVQGVMQDALSMILKGGGKLKASGRTDTGVHAVGQIATFETQSRMTQGQFMMALNSLLPGDIRILDVFAAPIDFHPRYSAKKRWYRYIISNTPVLVPFFRNYSLWVNRDINIPLMNEYCKKIIGTHDFTSFATMTEDDKPQRCVFKCCFIKRNDFITIC
;
A
#
# COMPACT_ATOMS: atom_id res chain seq x y z
N MET A 1 -17.92 -13.45 17.64
CA MET A 1 -17.41 -12.76 16.44
C MET A 1 -15.94 -12.44 16.67
N ARG A 2 -15.08 -12.55 15.67
CA ARG A 2 -13.64 -12.21 15.80
C ARG A 2 -13.17 -11.32 14.66
N ASN A 3 -12.10 -10.57 14.88
CA ASN A 3 -11.45 -9.73 13.89
C ASN A 3 -10.18 -10.43 13.39
N VAL A 4 -10.07 -10.59 12.08
CA VAL A 4 -8.93 -11.25 11.43
C VAL A 4 -8.15 -10.21 10.65
N GLY A 5 -6.85 -10.14 10.88
CA GLY A 5 -5.93 -9.28 10.16
C GLY A 5 -5.21 -10.01 9.04
N LEU A 6 -4.95 -9.30 7.95
CA LEU A 6 -4.25 -9.75 6.76
C LEU A 6 -3.09 -8.81 6.50
N LYS A 7 -1.92 -9.37 6.19
CA LYS A 7 -0.81 -8.65 5.54
C LYS A 7 -0.82 -8.99 4.06
N ILE A 8 -1.02 -7.99 3.22
CA ILE A 8 -1.28 -8.15 1.79
C ILE A 8 -0.14 -7.49 1.02
N SER A 9 0.38 -8.20 0.02
CA SER A 9 1.24 -7.64 -1.01
C SER A 9 0.55 -7.72 -2.36
N TYR A 10 0.70 -6.68 -3.18
CA TYR A 10 0.15 -6.66 -4.52
C TYR A 10 0.97 -5.82 -5.49
N ASP A 11 0.94 -6.23 -6.75
CA ASP A 11 1.33 -5.41 -7.90
C ASP A 11 0.11 -4.61 -8.37
N GLY A 12 0.14 -3.29 -8.18
CA GLY A 12 -0.97 -2.40 -8.50
C GLY A 12 -1.16 -2.09 -9.99
N THR A 13 -0.27 -2.54 -10.88
CA THR A 13 -0.24 -2.13 -12.29
C THR A 13 -1.55 -2.36 -13.05
N ARG A 14 -2.29 -3.41 -12.71
CA ARG A 14 -3.55 -3.79 -13.38
C ARG A 14 -4.81 -3.31 -12.65
N TYR A 15 -4.66 -2.40 -11.70
CA TYR A 15 -5.74 -1.99 -10.80
C TYR A 15 -5.89 -0.48 -10.74
N ALA A 16 -7.14 -0.03 -10.67
CA ALA A 16 -7.51 1.35 -10.38
C ALA A 16 -7.37 1.68 -8.88
N GLY A 17 -6.23 1.27 -8.30
CA GLY A 17 -5.89 1.45 -6.90
C GLY A 17 -6.54 0.44 -5.96
N TRP A 18 -6.47 0.76 -4.67
CA TRP A 18 -7.01 -0.08 -3.61
C TRP A 18 -8.54 -0.07 -3.60
N GLN A 19 -9.14 1.11 -3.48
CA GLN A 19 -10.54 1.29 -3.09
C GLN A 19 -11.51 0.81 -4.17
N ILE A 20 -12.58 0.09 -3.79
CA ILE A 20 -13.66 -0.32 -4.72
C ILE A 20 -14.26 0.89 -5.44
N GLN A 21 -14.45 0.76 -6.75
CA GLN A 21 -15.08 1.74 -7.65
C GLN A 21 -16.11 1.02 -8.53
N LYS A 22 -17.14 1.72 -9.02
CA LYS A 22 -18.24 1.10 -9.78
C LYS A 22 -17.79 0.46 -11.11
N ASN A 23 -16.84 1.09 -11.81
CA ASN A 23 -16.51 0.76 -13.20
C ASN A 23 -15.03 0.39 -13.40
N ALA A 24 -14.34 -0.06 -12.35
CA ALA A 24 -12.92 -0.38 -12.45
C ALA A 24 -12.52 -1.54 -11.55
N LYS A 25 -11.58 -2.36 -12.03
CA LYS A 25 -10.98 -3.43 -11.24
C LYS A 25 -10.04 -2.84 -10.19
N THR A 26 -10.24 -3.21 -8.93
CA THR A 26 -9.51 -2.65 -7.78
C THR A 26 -8.99 -3.78 -6.91
N VAL A 27 -7.94 -3.53 -6.13
CA VAL A 27 -7.37 -4.56 -5.24
C VAL A 27 -8.38 -4.96 -4.17
N GLN A 28 -9.07 -4.00 -3.55
CA GLN A 28 -10.09 -4.28 -2.54
C GLN A 28 -11.25 -5.08 -3.12
N GLY A 29 -11.69 -4.80 -4.36
CA GLY A 29 -12.75 -5.55 -5.02
C GLY A 29 -12.39 -7.03 -5.16
N VAL A 30 -11.22 -7.33 -5.76
CA VAL A 30 -10.77 -8.71 -5.94
C VAL A 30 -10.60 -9.45 -4.60
N MET A 31 -10.05 -8.77 -3.59
CA MET A 31 -9.93 -9.31 -2.24
C MET A 31 -11.30 -9.58 -1.60
N GLN A 32 -12.26 -8.67 -1.81
CA GLN A 32 -13.62 -8.76 -1.27
C GLN A 32 -14.41 -9.90 -1.93
N ASP A 33 -14.21 -10.15 -3.22
CA ASP A 33 -14.82 -11.27 -3.94
C ASP A 33 -14.28 -12.61 -3.41
N ALA A 34 -12.96 -12.75 -3.31
CA ALA A 34 -12.32 -13.96 -2.75
C ALA A 34 -12.77 -14.22 -1.30
N LEU A 35 -12.85 -13.17 -0.48
CA LEU A 35 -13.32 -13.28 0.91
C LEU A 35 -14.80 -13.71 0.96
N SER A 36 -15.64 -13.14 0.11
CA SER A 36 -17.06 -13.47 0.01
C SER A 36 -17.28 -14.93 -0.38
N MET A 37 -16.44 -15.51 -1.25
CA MET A 37 -16.53 -16.92 -1.62
C MET A 37 -16.26 -17.84 -0.42
N ILE A 38 -15.26 -17.51 0.40
CA ILE A 38 -14.89 -18.30 1.59
C ILE A 38 -15.94 -18.14 2.70
N LEU A 39 -16.48 -16.92 2.86
CA LEU A 39 -17.41 -16.57 3.94
C LEU A 39 -18.89 -16.59 3.53
N LYS A 40 -19.23 -17.10 2.33
CA LYS A 40 -20.60 -17.18 1.79
C LYS A 40 -21.33 -15.83 1.79
N GLY A 41 -20.68 -14.81 1.21
CA GLY A 41 -21.20 -13.45 1.08
C GLY A 41 -20.90 -12.52 2.27
N GLY A 42 -20.12 -12.98 3.25
CA GLY A 42 -19.75 -12.21 4.44
C GLY A 42 -18.35 -11.57 4.40
N GLY A 43 -18.05 -10.80 5.45
CA GLY A 43 -16.73 -10.24 5.75
C GLY A 43 -16.46 -8.93 5.00
N LYS A 44 -16.53 -7.78 5.69
CA LYS A 44 -16.22 -6.47 5.10
C LYS A 44 -14.76 -6.11 5.30
N LEU A 45 -14.00 -5.95 4.22
CA LEU A 45 -12.58 -5.64 4.30
C LEU A 45 -12.33 -4.14 4.58
N LYS A 46 -11.63 -3.84 5.67
CA LYS A 46 -11.17 -2.50 6.09
C LYS A 46 -9.65 -2.45 5.92
N ALA A 47 -9.06 -1.39 5.37
CA ALA A 47 -7.61 -1.30 5.12
C ALA A 47 -6.91 -0.19 5.91
N SER A 48 -5.58 -0.28 6.05
CA SER A 48 -4.76 0.72 6.74
C SER A 48 -4.57 2.02 5.96
N GLY A 49 -4.66 1.96 4.64
CA GLY A 49 -4.55 3.10 3.74
C GLY A 49 -5.13 2.79 2.37
N ARG A 50 -5.36 3.83 1.57
CA ARG A 50 -5.67 3.69 0.15
C ARG A 50 -4.38 3.86 -0.65
N THR A 51 -4.31 3.22 -1.79
CA THR A 51 -3.28 3.43 -2.82
C THR A 51 -3.97 3.79 -4.12
N ASP A 52 -3.35 4.67 -4.88
CA ASP A 52 -3.86 5.13 -6.16
C ASP A 52 -3.60 4.10 -7.28
N THR A 53 -4.18 4.34 -8.45
CA THR A 53 -3.99 3.52 -9.65
C THR A 53 -2.52 3.27 -9.92
N GLY A 54 -2.15 1.99 -10.14
CA GLY A 54 -0.77 1.59 -10.43
C GLY A 54 0.14 1.44 -9.21
N VAL A 55 -0.21 1.98 -8.04
CA VAL A 55 0.65 1.92 -6.84
C VAL A 55 0.65 0.52 -6.24
N HIS A 56 1.84 -0.03 -5.95
CA HIS A 56 2.02 -1.36 -5.36
C HIS A 56 2.01 -1.32 -3.82
N ALA A 57 1.90 -2.48 -3.20
CA ALA A 57 2.18 -2.64 -1.78
C ALA A 57 2.96 -3.92 -1.47
N VAL A 58 3.90 -3.81 -0.54
CA VAL A 58 4.65 -4.95 0.03
C VAL A 58 4.05 -5.47 1.33
N GLY A 59 3.10 -4.73 1.92
CA GLY A 59 2.56 -5.04 3.24
C GLY A 59 1.41 -4.11 3.66
N GLN A 60 0.40 -3.99 2.81
CA GLN A 60 -0.86 -3.35 3.19
C GLN A 60 -1.53 -4.18 4.28
N ILE A 61 -1.99 -3.55 5.36
CA ILE A 61 -2.75 -4.23 6.41
C ILE A 61 -4.23 -4.04 6.12
N ALA A 62 -4.98 -5.12 6.22
CA ALA A 62 -6.43 -5.07 6.20
C ALA A 62 -7.03 -6.01 7.24
N THR A 63 -8.25 -5.74 7.67
CA THR A 63 -8.98 -6.61 8.57
C THR A 63 -10.41 -6.84 8.11
N PHE A 64 -10.98 -7.95 8.56
CA PHE A 64 -12.39 -8.26 8.41
C PHE A 64 -12.89 -9.00 9.65
N GLU A 65 -14.17 -8.81 9.96
CA GLU A 65 -14.83 -9.51 11.06
C GLU A 65 -15.55 -10.75 10.53
N THR A 66 -15.54 -11.83 11.31
CA THR A 66 -16.15 -13.10 10.92
C THR A 66 -16.58 -13.95 12.11
N GLN A 67 -17.51 -14.86 11.89
CA GLN A 67 -17.88 -15.95 12.81
C GLN A 67 -17.29 -17.30 12.40
N SER A 68 -16.61 -17.37 11.25
CA SER A 68 -15.96 -18.59 10.76
C SER A 68 -14.96 -19.13 11.78
N ARG A 69 -14.88 -20.45 11.90
CA ARG A 69 -13.92 -21.17 12.76
C ARG A 69 -12.60 -21.50 12.05
N MET A 70 -12.42 -21.07 10.80
CA MET A 70 -11.20 -21.34 10.03
C MET A 70 -9.94 -20.86 10.76
N THR A 71 -8.86 -21.64 10.73
CA THR A 71 -7.58 -21.19 11.27
C THR A 71 -6.96 -20.09 10.39
N GLN A 72 -5.96 -19.39 10.91
CA GLN A 72 -5.19 -18.40 10.13
C GLN A 72 -4.57 -19.03 8.88
N GLY A 73 -3.99 -20.23 9.01
CA GLY A 73 -3.42 -20.98 7.89
C GLY A 73 -4.47 -21.39 6.85
N GLN A 74 -5.67 -21.78 7.28
CA GLN A 74 -6.78 -22.06 6.36
C GLN A 74 -7.21 -20.83 5.58
N PHE A 75 -7.30 -19.65 6.22
CA PHE A 75 -7.58 -18.40 5.52
C PHE A 75 -6.47 -18.04 4.53
N MET A 76 -5.21 -18.15 4.93
CA MET A 76 -4.07 -17.84 4.07
C MET A 76 -4.07 -18.71 2.81
N MET A 77 -4.26 -20.02 2.98
CA MET A 77 -4.32 -20.98 1.87
C MET A 77 -5.51 -20.73 0.96
N ALA A 78 -6.71 -20.58 1.52
CA ALA A 78 -7.94 -20.38 0.75
C ALA A 78 -7.97 -19.04 0.00
N LEU A 79 -7.47 -17.95 0.62
CA LEU A 79 -7.39 -16.67 -0.07
C LEU A 79 -6.36 -16.73 -1.19
N ASN A 80 -5.15 -17.25 -0.94
CA ASN A 80 -4.11 -17.32 -1.97
C ASN A 80 -4.44 -18.26 -3.14
N SER A 81 -5.30 -19.27 -2.94
CA SER A 81 -5.77 -20.14 -4.03
C SER A 81 -6.82 -19.46 -4.93
N LEU A 82 -7.58 -18.50 -4.40
CA LEU A 82 -8.58 -17.74 -5.16
C LEU A 82 -8.01 -16.45 -5.76
N LEU A 83 -6.99 -15.86 -5.15
CA LEU A 83 -6.42 -14.59 -5.57
C LEU A 83 -5.52 -14.74 -6.81
N PRO A 84 -5.56 -13.77 -7.74
CA PRO A 84 -4.66 -13.75 -8.89
C PRO A 84 -3.19 -13.57 -8.47
N GLY A 85 -2.26 -13.95 -9.35
CA GLY A 85 -0.81 -13.98 -9.10
C GLY A 85 -0.19 -12.68 -8.59
N ASP A 86 -0.83 -11.55 -8.87
CA ASP A 86 -0.44 -10.19 -8.51
C ASP A 86 -1.01 -9.71 -7.16
N ILE A 87 -1.75 -10.55 -6.42
CA ILE A 87 -2.20 -10.27 -5.05
C ILE A 87 -1.92 -11.49 -4.17
N ARG A 88 -1.19 -11.28 -3.07
CA ARG A 88 -0.82 -12.35 -2.14
C ARG A 88 -1.03 -11.94 -0.69
N ILE A 89 -1.60 -12.86 0.08
CA ILE A 89 -1.63 -12.82 1.54
C ILE A 89 -0.30 -13.36 2.03
N LEU A 90 0.48 -12.50 2.68
CA LEU A 90 1.78 -12.83 3.26
C LEU A 90 1.66 -13.35 4.70
N ASP A 91 0.63 -12.90 5.42
CA ASP A 91 0.39 -13.29 6.81
C ASP A 91 -1.09 -13.10 7.18
N VAL A 92 -1.57 -13.90 8.14
CA VAL A 92 -2.91 -13.84 8.71
C VAL A 92 -2.80 -13.91 10.23
N PHE A 93 -3.31 -12.90 10.91
CA PHE A 93 -3.18 -12.77 12.36
C PHE A 93 -4.53 -12.51 13.04
N ALA A 94 -4.63 -12.83 14.33
CA ALA A 94 -5.78 -12.46 15.14
C ALA A 94 -5.64 -11.00 15.54
N ALA A 95 -6.67 -10.19 15.28
CA ALA A 95 -6.70 -8.80 15.70
C ALA A 95 -7.67 -8.63 16.87
N PRO A 96 -7.40 -7.71 17.81
CA PRO A 96 -8.40 -7.27 18.78
C PRO A 96 -9.70 -6.81 18.10
N ILE A 97 -10.85 -6.98 18.75
CA ILE A 97 -12.15 -6.65 18.14
C ILE A 97 -12.30 -5.15 17.85
N ASP A 98 -11.64 -4.32 18.66
CA ASP A 98 -11.58 -2.86 18.56
C ASP A 98 -10.48 -2.35 17.62
N PHE A 99 -9.63 -3.24 17.11
CA PHE A 99 -8.57 -2.86 16.17
C PHE A 99 -9.16 -2.41 14.83
N HIS A 100 -8.88 -1.16 14.45
CA HIS A 100 -9.23 -0.62 13.15
C HIS A 100 -7.96 -0.29 12.34
N PRO A 101 -7.71 -0.93 11.19
CA PRO A 101 -6.42 -0.84 10.51
C PRO A 101 -6.04 0.59 10.10
N ARG A 102 -7.02 1.46 9.79
CA ARG A 102 -6.78 2.88 9.51
C ARG A 102 -6.44 3.71 10.77
N TYR A 103 -7.17 3.54 11.86
CA TYR A 103 -7.11 4.44 13.01
C TYR A 103 -6.12 3.97 14.08
N SER A 104 -5.91 2.66 14.19
CA SER A 104 -4.89 2.06 15.05
C SER A 104 -3.47 2.18 14.46
N ALA A 105 -3.35 2.46 13.15
CA ALA A 105 -2.04 2.63 12.50
C ALA A 105 -1.37 3.94 12.93
N LYS A 106 -0.20 3.82 13.58
CA LYS A 106 0.60 4.95 14.08
C LYS A 106 1.36 5.67 12.97
N LYS A 107 1.91 4.92 12.00
CA LYS A 107 2.74 5.43 10.91
C LYS A 107 2.51 4.60 9.65
N ARG A 108 2.77 5.20 8.49
CA ARG A 108 2.89 4.51 7.21
C ARG A 108 4.26 4.82 6.63
N TRP A 109 4.78 3.89 5.83
CA TRP A 109 6.03 4.07 5.14
C TRP A 109 5.82 3.81 3.65
N TYR A 110 6.39 4.67 2.84
CA TYR A 110 6.39 4.57 1.39
C TYR A 110 7.83 4.52 0.91
N ARG A 111 8.04 3.79 -0.18
CA ARG A 111 9.31 3.76 -0.89
C ARG A 111 9.05 4.11 -2.33
N TYR A 112 9.75 5.13 -2.82
CA TYR A 112 9.80 5.44 -4.24
C TYR A 112 11.11 4.92 -4.82
N ILE A 113 11.05 4.31 -6.00
CA ILE A 113 12.23 3.79 -6.70
C ILE A 113 12.37 4.55 -8.00
N ILE A 114 13.55 5.10 -8.25
CA ILE A 114 13.92 5.77 -9.48
C ILE A 114 15.01 4.93 -10.15
N SER A 115 14.80 4.52 -11.39
CA SER A 115 15.85 3.97 -12.26
C SER A 115 16.56 5.13 -12.94
N ASN A 116 17.82 5.35 -12.60
CA ASN A 116 18.63 6.47 -13.04
C ASN A 116 19.68 6.00 -14.04
N THR A 117 19.22 5.67 -15.25
CA THR A 117 19.98 5.06 -16.33
C THR A 117 19.79 5.81 -17.65
N PRO A 118 20.74 5.73 -18.60
CA PRO A 118 20.61 6.39 -19.91
C PRO A 118 19.43 5.89 -20.76
N VAL A 119 19.06 4.62 -20.58
CA VAL A 119 17.99 3.96 -21.33
C VAL A 119 17.09 3.21 -20.35
N LEU A 120 15.77 3.34 -20.53
CA LEU A 120 14.79 2.59 -19.76
C LEU A 120 15.04 1.08 -19.90
N VAL A 121 15.26 0.41 -18.77
CA VAL A 121 15.30 -1.06 -18.72
C VAL A 121 13.86 -1.59 -18.58
N PRO A 122 13.34 -2.37 -19.55
CA PRO A 122 11.93 -2.76 -19.57
C PRO A 122 11.45 -3.50 -18.32
N PHE A 123 12.31 -4.25 -17.64
CA PHE A 123 11.97 -4.99 -16.42
C PHE A 123 11.55 -4.10 -15.25
N PHE A 124 12.02 -2.84 -15.20
CA PHE A 124 11.73 -1.92 -14.11
C PHE A 124 10.66 -0.87 -14.45
N ARG A 125 10.12 -0.89 -15.68
CA ARG A 125 9.18 0.14 -16.19
C ARG A 125 7.93 0.33 -15.34
N ASN A 126 7.50 -0.74 -14.68
CA ASN A 126 6.31 -0.73 -13.83
C ASN A 126 6.64 -0.51 -12.35
N TYR A 127 7.91 -0.70 -11.95
CA TYR A 127 8.32 -0.74 -10.53
C TYR A 127 9.24 0.42 -10.14
N SER A 128 9.58 1.28 -11.10
CA SER A 128 10.43 2.45 -10.89
C SER A 128 10.08 3.56 -11.86
N LEU A 129 10.30 4.80 -11.43
CA LEU A 129 10.31 5.96 -12.31
C LEU A 129 11.64 6.01 -13.05
N TRP A 130 11.64 5.97 -14.38
CA TRP A 130 12.87 6.14 -15.15
C TRP A 130 13.23 7.62 -15.32
N VAL A 131 14.50 7.95 -15.04
CA VAL A 131 15.02 9.31 -15.12
C VAL A 131 16.41 9.28 -15.77
N ASN A 132 16.50 9.74 -17.02
CA ASN A 132 17.75 9.93 -17.76
C ASN A 132 18.30 11.36 -17.55
N ARG A 133 18.65 11.67 -16.30
CA ARG A 133 19.40 12.89 -15.92
C ARG A 133 20.06 12.66 -14.58
N ASP A 134 21.16 13.36 -14.34
CA ASP A 134 21.80 13.32 -13.04
C ASP A 134 20.91 13.97 -11.97
N ILE A 135 20.79 13.28 -10.83
CA ILE A 135 20.08 13.78 -9.65
C ILE A 135 21.13 14.10 -8.60
N ASN A 136 21.18 15.36 -8.18
CA ASN A 136 22.08 15.80 -7.12
C ASN A 136 21.57 15.29 -5.75
N ILE A 137 22.05 14.10 -5.36
CA ILE A 137 21.62 13.42 -4.12
C ILE A 137 21.92 14.24 -2.85
N PRO A 138 23.10 14.87 -2.68
CA PRO A 138 23.34 15.77 -1.55
C PRO A 138 22.29 16.87 -1.45
N LEU A 139 22.00 17.55 -2.56
CA LEU A 139 21.00 18.62 -2.60
C LEU A 139 19.59 18.11 -2.30
N MET A 140 19.19 16.96 -2.86
CA MET A 140 17.88 16.36 -2.55
C MET A 140 17.76 16.04 -1.06
N ASN A 141 18.82 15.51 -0.43
CA ASN A 141 18.85 15.24 1.00
C ASN A 141 18.83 16.52 1.85
N GLU A 142 19.36 17.64 1.38
CA GLU A 142 19.18 18.94 2.04
C GLU A 142 17.71 19.36 2.07
N TYR A 143 16.97 19.16 0.98
CA TYR A 143 15.52 19.41 0.95
C TYR A 143 14.75 18.43 1.83
N CYS A 144 15.14 17.15 1.86
CA CYS A 144 14.51 16.17 2.75
C CYS A 144 14.57 16.61 4.22
N LYS A 145 15.69 17.18 4.68
CA LYS A 145 15.82 17.70 6.05
C LYS A 145 14.78 18.78 6.36
N LYS A 146 14.40 19.61 5.38
CA LYS A 146 13.39 20.66 5.54
C LYS A 146 11.97 20.11 5.61
N ILE A 147 11.72 18.96 4.99
CA ILE A 147 10.40 18.29 4.95
C ILE A 147 10.17 17.44 6.22
N ILE A 148 11.23 16.94 6.86
CA ILE A 148 11.12 16.21 8.13
C ILE A 148 10.52 17.14 9.20
N GLY A 149 9.65 16.58 10.04
CA GLY A 149 8.89 17.31 11.04
C GLY A 149 7.43 17.54 10.66
N THR A 150 6.76 18.40 11.42
CA THR A 150 5.33 18.70 11.25
C THR A 150 5.15 19.94 10.41
N HIS A 151 4.48 19.80 9.27
CA HIS A 151 4.22 20.89 8.33
C HIS A 151 2.78 20.85 7.81
N ASP A 152 2.34 21.97 7.26
CA ASP A 152 1.18 22.03 6.40
C ASP A 152 1.56 21.56 4.99
N PHE A 153 0.97 20.45 4.54
CA PHE A 153 1.24 19.85 3.24
C PHE A 153 0.17 20.17 2.18
N THR A 154 -0.57 21.28 2.33
CA THR A 154 -1.61 21.70 1.37
C THR A 154 -1.08 21.74 -0.07
N SER A 155 0.13 22.25 -0.30
CA SER A 155 0.76 22.30 -1.63
C SER A 155 1.07 20.93 -2.25
N PHE A 156 0.97 19.84 -1.47
CA PHE A 156 1.26 18.47 -1.88
C PHE A 156 0.02 17.56 -1.84
N ALA A 157 -1.18 18.14 -1.66
CA ALA A 157 -2.42 17.40 -1.53
C ALA A 157 -3.49 17.95 -2.47
N THR A 158 -4.36 17.06 -2.95
CA THR A 158 -5.67 17.46 -3.47
C THR A 158 -6.62 17.53 -2.29
N MET A 159 -7.06 18.74 -1.94
CA MET A 159 -7.83 19.00 -0.72
C MET A 159 -9.34 18.99 -0.96
N THR A 160 -10.07 18.48 0.01
CA THR A 160 -11.51 18.69 0.20
C THR A 160 -11.77 19.46 1.49
N GLU A 161 -12.99 19.97 1.71
CA GLU A 161 -13.32 20.83 2.87
C GLU A 161 -12.99 20.21 4.23
N ASP A 162 -13.07 18.88 4.35
CA ASP A 162 -12.83 18.15 5.62
C ASP A 162 -11.37 17.73 5.83
N ASP A 163 -10.48 17.96 4.85
CA ASP A 163 -9.11 17.48 4.92
C ASP A 163 -8.25 18.33 5.85
N LYS A 164 -7.58 17.66 6.80
CA LYS A 164 -6.53 18.28 7.61
C LYS A 164 -5.20 18.08 6.88
N PRO A 165 -4.50 19.13 6.41
CA PRO A 165 -3.27 18.99 5.63
C PRO A 165 -2.03 18.75 6.48
N GLN A 166 -2.12 19.03 7.79
CA GLN A 166 -0.98 18.91 8.69
C GLN A 166 -0.52 17.46 8.83
N ARG A 167 0.75 17.18 8.51
CA ARG A 167 1.36 15.85 8.66
C ARG A 167 2.73 15.96 9.28
N CYS A 168 3.15 14.90 9.96
CA CYS A 168 4.51 14.75 10.49
C CYS A 168 5.29 13.74 9.64
N VAL A 169 6.35 14.19 8.98
CA VAL A 169 7.28 13.32 8.26
C VAL A 169 8.40 12.91 9.22
N PHE A 170 8.45 11.62 9.56
CA PHE A 170 9.42 11.09 10.52
C PHE A 170 10.79 10.82 9.90
N LYS A 171 10.82 10.52 8.60
CA LYS A 171 12.03 10.20 7.84
C LYS A 171 11.79 10.49 6.37
N CYS A 172 12.81 11.06 5.74
CA CYS A 172 12.85 11.28 4.30
C CYS A 172 14.34 11.34 3.91
N CYS A 173 14.77 10.51 2.96
CA CYS A 173 16.10 10.60 2.36
C CYS A 173 16.14 9.96 0.98
N PHE A 174 17.10 10.44 0.17
CA PHE A 174 17.49 9.86 -1.11
C PHE A 174 18.75 9.02 -0.91
N ILE A 175 18.71 7.77 -1.37
CA ILE A 175 19.83 6.83 -1.31
C ILE A 175 20.08 6.31 -2.72
N LYS A 176 21.23 6.63 -3.31
CA LYS A 176 21.68 6.07 -4.60
C LYS A 176 22.46 4.78 -4.35
N ARG A 177 22.10 3.71 -5.06
CA ARG A 177 22.79 2.42 -5.11
C ARG A 177 22.81 1.94 -6.55
N ASN A 178 24.00 1.91 -7.15
CA ASN A 178 24.18 1.61 -8.57
C ASN A 178 23.24 2.51 -9.42
N ASP A 179 22.45 1.88 -10.27
CA ASP A 179 21.51 2.48 -11.20
C ASP A 179 20.20 2.94 -10.55
N PHE A 180 20.02 2.74 -9.25
CA PHE A 180 18.76 3.06 -8.57
C PHE A 180 18.93 4.12 -7.50
N ILE A 181 17.93 4.99 -7.42
CA ILE A 181 17.76 5.95 -6.33
C ILE A 181 16.48 5.58 -5.60
N THR A 182 16.57 5.39 -4.29
CA THR A 182 15.43 5.11 -3.43
C THR A 182 15.12 6.33 -2.59
N ILE A 183 13.84 6.71 -2.53
CA ILE A 183 13.30 7.70 -1.59
C ILE A 183 12.62 6.94 -0.46
N CYS A 184 13.02 7.18 0.78
CA CYS A 184 12.53 6.44 1.95
C CYS A 184 12.52 7.24 3.25
#